data_AF-A0A529LSB7-F1
#
_entry.id   AF-A0A529LSB7-F1
#
_cell.length_a   1.000
_cell.length_b   1.000
_cell.length_c   1.000
_cell.angle_alpha   90.00
_cell.angle_beta   90.00
_cell.angle_gamma   90.00
#
_symmetry.space_group_name_H-M   'P 1'
#
loop_
_entity.id
_entity.type
_entity.pdbx_description
1 polymer ?
#
loop_
_entity_poly.entity_id
_entity_poly.type
_entity_poly.pdbx_seq_one_letter_code
_entity_poly.pdbx_strand_id
1 'polypeptide(L)' 'MPVSLSKRDDINLDTVFRVAWKKDTVEIGEKALQRIAECRASFLKLIESDPRPVIY' A
#
# COMPACT_ATOMS: atom_id res chain seq x y z
N MET A 1 18.20 3.89 -9.86
CA MET A 1 17.61 4.63 -8.72
C MET A 1 16.35 3.89 -8.31
N PRO A 2 16.07 3.74 -7.00
CA PRO A 2 14.88 3.04 -6.54
C PRO A 2 13.60 3.69 -7.08
N VAL A 3 12.61 2.85 -7.39
CA VAL A 3 11.23 3.30 -7.64
C VAL A 3 10.57 3.52 -6.28
N SER A 4 10.07 4.73 -6.02
CA SER A 4 9.25 4.99 -4.84
C SER A 4 7.76 4.84 -5.19
N LEU A 5 7.04 4.00 -4.44
CA LEU A 5 5.59 3.80 -4.58
C LEU A 5 4.86 4.49 -3.44
N SER A 6 4.14 5.57 -3.75
CA SER A 6 3.37 6.36 -2.78
C SER A 6 1.85 6.20 -2.93
N LYS A 7 1.38 5.72 -4.08
CA LYS A 7 -0.04 5.46 -4.39
C LYS A 7 -0.18 4.33 -5.41
N ARG A 8 -1.41 3.84 -5.57
CA ARG A 8 -1.72 2.74 -6.51
C ARG A 8 -1.37 3.06 -7.96
N ASP A 9 -1.54 4.31 -8.38
CA ASP A 9 -1.25 4.75 -9.76
C ASP A 9 0.23 4.74 -10.11
N ASP A 10 1.11 4.71 -9.09
CA ASP A 10 2.55 4.56 -9.32
C ASP A 10 2.88 3.14 -9.82
N ILE A 11 1.97 2.18 -9.64
CA ILE A 11 2.08 0.83 -10.20
C ILE A 11 1.49 0.84 -11.62
N ASN A 12 2.33 1.24 -12.58
CA ASN A 12 2.02 1.33 -14.00
C ASN A 12 3.03 0.51 -14.85
N LEU A 13 2.85 0.50 -16.18
CA LEU A 13 3.67 -0.30 -17.09
C LEU A 13 5.15 0.09 -17.09
N ASP A 14 5.48 1.38 -17.00
CA ASP A 14 6.88 1.83 -16.89
C ASP A 14 7.50 1.29 -15.61
N THR A 15 6.78 1.42 -14.50
CA THR A 15 7.29 1.00 -13.20
C THR A 15 7.45 -0.51 -13.12
N VAL A 16 6.52 -1.28 -13.70
CA VAL A 16 6.64 -2.73 -13.86
C VAL A 16 7.85 -3.09 -14.72
N PHE A 17 8.05 -2.41 -15.86
CA PHE A 17 9.22 -2.63 -16.72
C PHE A 17 10.54 -2.41 -15.97
N ARG A 18 10.64 -1.31 -15.22
CA ARG A 18 11.83 -0.97 -14.43
C ARG A 18 12.15 -2.04 -13.38
N VAL A 19 11.16 -2.49 -12.63
CA VAL A 19 11.39 -3.47 -11.54
C VAL A 19 11.64 -4.87 -12.10
N ALA A 20 10.76 -5.38 -12.96
CA ALA A 20 10.82 -6.77 -13.38
C ALA A 20 11.93 -7.05 -14.43
N TRP A 21 12.18 -6.11 -15.35
CA TRP A 21 13.20 -6.27 -16.40
C TRP A 21 14.51 -5.55 -16.10
N LYS A 22 14.47 -4.33 -15.56
CA LYS A 22 15.70 -3.56 -15.26
C LYS A 22 16.27 -3.84 -13.87
N LYS A 23 15.56 -4.60 -13.03
CA LYS A 23 15.98 -4.97 -11.67
C LYS A 23 16.18 -3.75 -10.76
N ASP A 24 15.49 -2.65 -11.04
CA ASP A 24 15.41 -1.53 -10.11
C ASP A 24 14.79 -1.99 -8.79
N THR A 25 15.31 -1.48 -7.67
CA THR A 25 14.74 -1.70 -6.33
C THR A 25 13.48 -0.86 -6.14
N VAL A 26 12.64 -1.28 -5.19
CA VAL A 26 11.39 -0.59 -4.85
C VAL A 26 11.43 -0.16 -3.40
N GLU A 27 10.97 1.06 -3.14
CA GLU A 27 10.76 1.61 -1.81
C GLU A 27 9.31 2.05 -1.65
N ILE A 28 8.77 1.89 -0.44
CA ILE A 28 7.43 2.37 -0.11
C ILE A 28 7.55 3.82 0.36
N GLY A 29 6.87 4.73 -0.32
CA GLY A 29 6.88 6.15 0.01
C GLY A 29 6.11 6.45 1.31
N GLU A 30 6.46 7.55 1.97
CA GLU A 30 5.87 7.97 3.25
C GLU A 30 4.34 8.08 3.20
N LYS A 31 3.80 8.58 2.09
CA LYS A 31 2.35 8.69 1.90
C LYS A 31 1.64 7.34 1.87
N ALA A 32 2.26 6.33 1.26
CA ALA A 32 1.73 4.97 1.28
C ALA A 32 1.81 4.36 2.67
N LEU A 33 2.93 4.54 3.39
CA LEU A 33 3.08 4.08 4.78
C LEU A 33 2.02 4.69 5.71
N GLN A 34 1.80 6.00 5.61
CA GLN A 34 0.76 6.68 6.35
C GLN A 34 -0.63 6.10 6.04
N ARG A 35 -0.94 5.90 4.76
CA ARG A 35 -2.23 5.35 4.35
C ARG A 35 -2.45 3.92 4.85
N ILE A 36 -1.40 3.09 4.85
CA ILE A 36 -1.44 1.73 5.40
C ILE A 36 -1.76 1.76 6.90
N ALA A 37 -1.12 2.66 7.65
CA ALA A 37 -1.37 2.82 9.08
C ALA A 37 -2.82 3.24 9.37
N GLU A 38 -3.36 4.21 8.62
CA GLU A 38 -4.76 4.67 8.73
C GLU A 38 -5.77 3.56 8.44
N CYS A 39 -5.56 2.80 7.35
CA CYS A 39 -6.41 1.67 7.00
C CYS A 39 -6.39 0.60 8.09
N ARG A 40 -5.20 0.27 8.62
CA ARG A 40 -5.07 -0.69 9.72
C ARG A 40 -5.81 -0.22 10.97
N ALA A 41 -5.64 1.04 11.37
CA ALA A 41 -6.33 1.60 12.53
C ALA A 41 -7.86 1.56 12.35
N SER A 42 -8.35 1.89 11.15
CA SER A 42 -9.78 1.85 10.83
C SER A 42 -10.34 0.43 10.90
N PHE A 43 -9.60 -0.55 10.38
CA PHE A 43 -9.99 -1.95 10.42
C PHE A 43 -10.03 -2.50 11.86
N LEU A 44 -9.03 -2.18 12.69
CA LEU A 44 -9.00 -2.57 14.10
C LEU A 44 -10.19 -1.98 14.87
N LYS A 45 -10.50 -0.71 14.65
CA LYS A 45 -11.68 -0.07 15.24
C LYS A 45 -12.99 -0.76 14.83
N LEU A 46 -13.07 -1.23 13.58
CA LEU A 46 -14.24 -1.95 13.08
C LEU A 46 -14.41 -3.28 13.81
N ILE A 47 -13.38 -4.11 13.94
CA ILE A 47 -13.51 -5.43 14.59
C ILE A 47 -13.77 -5.36 16.10
N GLU A 48 -13.47 -4.23 16.73
CA GLU A 48 -13.79 -3.96 18.14
C GLU A 48 -15.25 -3.53 18.38
N SER A 49 -16.04 -3.33 17.31
CA SER A 49 -17.46 -2.96 17.44
C SER A 49 -18.34 -4.11 17.94
N ASP A 50 -19.40 -3.75 18.69
CA ASP A 50 -20.43 -4.67 19.19
C ASP A 50 -21.81 -4.23 18.63
N PRO A 51 -22.54 -5.09 17.88
CA PRO A 51 -22.20 -6.48 17.55
C PRO A 51 -21.00 -6.60 16.61
N ARG A 52 -20.28 -7.73 16.71
CA ARG A 52 -19.13 -8.01 15.85
C ARG A 52 -19.53 -7.94 14.37
N PRO A 53 -18.75 -7.23 13.53
CA PRO A 53 -19.05 -7.12 12.11
C PRO A 53 -18.68 -8.41 11.37
N VAL A 54 -19.44 -8.73 10.32
CA VAL A 54 -19.05 -9.76 9.34
C VAL A 54 -18.17 -9.11 8.28
N ILE A 55 -16.97 -9.65 8.07
CA ILE A 55 -15.98 -9.12 7.12
C ILE A 55 -15.75 -10.19 6.03
N TYR A 56 -15.83 -9.77 4.77
CA TYR A 56 -15.68 -10.61 3.56
C TYR A 56 -14.21 -10.75 3.14
#